data_AF-A0A852VJL4-F1
#
_entry.id   AF-A0A852VJL4-F1
#
_cell.length_a   1.000
_cell.length_b   1.000
_cell.length_c   1.000
_cell.angle_alpha   90.00
_cell.angle_beta   90.00
_cell.angle_gamma   90.00
#
_symmetry.space_group_name_H-M   'P 1'
#
loop_
_entity.id
_entity.type
_entity.pdbx_description
1 polymer ?
#
loop_
_entity_poly.entity_id
_entity_poly.type
_entity_poly.pdbx_seq_one_letter_code
_entity_poly.pdbx_strand_id
1 'polypeptide(L)'
;MGHSEGLHRRSAGLAGWSELAGRRDGLQGAAGLEMRAMAVEFPVVHGHPNRLPFEGVLTLVDVASDKAPSGAKGHRVVLTHAAAEAALPSLLGMAVDYKAGWDGHDARQKCGIITAAELDGQKLMVAGYLFARDFPEMEAKIQGSGLASNLMGMSYELADAHVADMRAQVWTLTRATFTGAAILLREKAAYRSTSFRVKRPASAGRRVAVAR
;
A
#
# COMPACT_ATOMS: atom_id res chain seq x y z
N MET A 1 -71.91 3.72 -29.29
CA MET A 1 -72.06 2.78 -30.43
C MET A 1 -70.87 1.83 -30.39
N GLY A 2 -70.93 0.57 -30.00
CA GLY A 2 -72.00 -0.33 -29.59
C GLY A 2 -71.49 -1.76 -29.81
N HIS A 3 -71.43 -2.56 -28.72
CA HIS A 3 -71.54 -4.04 -28.65
C HIS A 3 -70.44 -4.90 -29.35
N SER A 4 -69.98 -6.07 -28.88
CA SER A 4 -70.30 -6.97 -27.75
C SER A 4 -69.36 -8.19 -27.79
N GLU A 5 -69.06 -8.77 -26.62
CA GLU A 5 -69.03 -10.21 -26.22
C GLU A 5 -68.71 -11.31 -27.28
N GLY A 6 -68.02 -12.43 -27.01
CA GLY A 6 -67.60 -13.09 -25.79
C GLY A 6 -67.26 -14.58 -26.06
N LEU A 7 -66.91 -15.30 -24.98
CA LEU A 7 -67.05 -16.76 -24.74
C LEU A 7 -66.03 -17.79 -25.30
N HIS A 8 -65.21 -18.27 -24.34
CA HIS A 8 -65.09 -19.67 -23.86
C HIS A 8 -64.75 -20.84 -24.82
N ARG A 9 -63.61 -21.48 -24.55
CA ARG A 9 -63.57 -22.93 -24.24
C ARG A 9 -62.42 -23.30 -23.28
N ARG A 10 -62.79 -24.04 -22.23
CA ARG A 10 -61.91 -24.72 -21.27
C ARG A 10 -61.79 -26.19 -21.64
N SER A 11 -60.63 -26.80 -21.36
CA SER A 11 -60.43 -28.20 -20.89
C SER A 11 -58.91 -28.44 -20.82
N ALA A 12 -58.23 -28.45 -19.68
CA ALA A 12 -58.26 -29.35 -18.50
C ALA A 12 -57.47 -30.67 -18.69
N GLY A 13 -56.51 -30.90 -17.78
CA GLY A 13 -55.85 -32.18 -17.48
C GLY A 13 -54.41 -32.26 -18.00
N LEU A 14 -53.37 -32.65 -17.25
CA LEU A 14 -53.24 -33.29 -15.94
C LEU A 14 -51.86 -32.98 -15.32
N ALA A 15 -51.77 -33.13 -14.00
CA ALA A 15 -50.66 -32.78 -13.12
C ALA A 15 -49.67 -33.94 -12.83
N GLY A 16 -48.50 -33.56 -12.28
CA GLY A 16 -47.51 -34.41 -11.58
C GLY A 16 -46.58 -35.15 -12.54
N TRP A 17 -45.26 -35.25 -12.35
CA TRP A 17 -44.53 -35.62 -11.13
C TRP A 17 -43.17 -34.90 -10.99
N SER A 18 -42.80 -34.66 -9.72
CA SER A 18 -41.46 -34.37 -9.12
C SER A 18 -40.37 -35.32 -9.67
N GLU A 19 -39.06 -35.09 -9.71
CA GLU A 19 -38.13 -34.32 -8.87
C GLU A 19 -36.72 -34.41 -9.50
N LEU A 20 -35.75 -33.75 -8.88
CA LEU A 20 -34.28 -33.92 -8.98
C LEU A 20 -33.50 -32.98 -9.91
N ALA A 21 -33.03 -31.93 -9.22
CA ALA A 21 -31.61 -31.66 -9.03
C ALA A 21 -30.82 -31.10 -10.22
N GLY A 22 -30.53 -29.80 -10.13
CA GLY A 22 -29.51 -29.17 -10.95
C GLY A 22 -29.41 -27.68 -10.78
N ARG A 23 -29.36 -27.17 -9.53
CA ARG A 23 -28.89 -25.80 -9.27
C ARG A 23 -27.51 -25.65 -9.92
N ARG A 24 -27.39 -24.71 -10.87
CA ARG A 24 -26.11 -24.08 -11.20
C ARG A 24 -26.16 -22.64 -10.72
N ASP A 25 -26.15 -22.51 -9.40
CA ASP A 25 -25.45 -21.38 -8.78
C ASP A 25 -23.96 -21.55 -9.04
N GLY A 26 -23.27 -20.43 -9.17
CA GLY A 26 -21.84 -20.37 -8.94
C GLY A 26 -21.00 -20.28 -10.19
N LEU A 27 -20.98 -19.08 -10.79
CA LEU A 27 -19.74 -18.41 -11.14
C LEU A 27 -19.99 -16.91 -10.91
N GLN A 28 -20.02 -16.52 -9.63
CA GLN A 28 -19.61 -15.17 -9.26
C GLN A 28 -18.24 -14.98 -9.89
N GLY A 29 -18.15 -14.09 -10.87
CA GLY A 29 -16.87 -13.71 -11.46
C GLY A 29 -15.92 -13.40 -10.32
N ALA A 30 -14.80 -14.12 -10.28
CA ALA A 30 -13.66 -13.63 -9.52
C ALA A 30 -13.41 -12.23 -10.06
N ALA A 31 -13.78 -11.21 -9.28
CA ALA A 31 -13.41 -9.83 -9.58
C ALA A 31 -11.90 -9.89 -9.81
N GLY A 32 -11.48 -9.64 -11.05
CA GLY A 32 -10.09 -9.73 -11.44
C GLY A 32 -9.29 -8.86 -10.49
N LEU A 33 -8.28 -9.44 -9.85
CA LEU A 33 -7.35 -8.67 -9.04
C LEU A 33 -6.59 -7.76 -10.01
N GLU A 34 -7.02 -6.50 -10.15
CA GLU A 34 -6.32 -5.51 -10.96
C GLU A 34 -5.09 -5.05 -10.17
N MET A 35 -3.91 -5.45 -10.62
CA MET A 35 -2.64 -4.99 -10.06
C MET A 35 -2.22 -3.70 -10.77
N ARG A 36 -2.19 -2.58 -10.03
CA ARG A 36 -1.60 -1.34 -10.51
C ARG A 36 -0.25 -1.11 -9.86
N ALA A 37 0.77 -0.97 -10.70
CA ALA A 37 2.15 -0.70 -10.31
C ALA A 37 2.75 0.39 -11.20
N MET A 38 3.62 1.21 -10.61
CA MET A 38 4.34 2.27 -11.29
C MET A 38 5.82 2.21 -10.88
N ALA A 39 6.73 2.49 -11.80
CA ALA A 39 8.16 2.57 -11.51
C ALA A 39 8.88 3.63 -12.37
N VAL A 40 9.92 4.22 -11.80
CA VAL A 40 10.94 5.01 -12.51
C VAL A 40 12.16 4.12 -12.68
N GLU A 41 12.58 3.92 -13.93
CA GLU A 41 13.78 3.14 -14.22
C GLU A 41 15.03 3.95 -13.90
N PHE A 42 15.84 3.42 -12.98
CA PHE A 42 17.18 3.90 -12.74
C PHE A 42 18.15 2.96 -13.45
N PRO A 43 19.14 3.46 -14.19
CA PRO A 43 20.19 2.61 -14.75
C PRO A 43 20.86 1.81 -13.63
N VAL A 44 21.07 0.52 -13.88
CA VAL A 44 21.78 -0.36 -12.95
C VAL A 44 23.23 0.10 -12.89
N VAL A 45 23.67 0.51 -11.70
CA VAL A 45 25.07 0.85 -11.42
C VAL A 45 25.57 -0.10 -10.34
N HIS A 46 26.39 -1.06 -10.74
CA HIS A 46 26.97 -2.03 -9.82
C HIS A 46 27.82 -1.35 -8.75
N GLY A 47 27.59 -1.70 -7.48
CA GLY A 47 28.37 -1.20 -6.35
C GLY A 47 28.23 0.31 -6.09
N HIS A 48 27.15 0.94 -6.57
CA HIS A 48 26.95 2.37 -6.32
C HIS A 48 26.85 2.65 -4.82
N PRO A 49 27.75 3.46 -4.23
CA PRO A 49 27.90 3.56 -2.77
C PRO A 49 26.70 4.23 -2.10
N ASN A 50 25.92 5.00 -2.86
CA ASN A 50 24.77 5.76 -2.36
C ASN A 50 23.40 5.21 -2.78
N ARG A 51 23.33 3.98 -3.32
CA ARG A 51 22.06 3.38 -3.77
C ARG A 51 21.84 2.05 -3.07
N LEU A 52 21.48 2.12 -1.80
CA LEU A 52 21.14 0.95 -1.00
C LEU A 52 19.65 0.61 -1.20
N PRO A 53 19.30 -0.50 -1.87
CA PRO A 53 17.90 -0.76 -2.20
C PRO A 53 17.07 -1.07 -0.95
N PHE A 54 15.81 -0.63 -0.94
CA PHE A 54 14.84 -0.94 0.11
C PHE A 54 13.49 -1.37 -0.48
N GLU A 55 12.67 -1.97 0.36
CA GLU A 55 11.23 -2.14 0.12
C GLU A 55 10.44 -2.07 1.43
N GLY A 56 9.15 -1.76 1.34
CA GLY A 56 8.28 -1.70 2.50
C GLY A 56 6.79 -1.62 2.17
N VAL A 57 5.98 -1.89 3.19
CA VAL A 57 4.54 -1.59 3.18
C VAL A 57 4.39 -0.17 3.73
N LEU A 58 4.02 0.79 2.88
CA LEU A 58 3.85 2.19 3.25
C LEU A 58 2.59 2.43 4.10
N THR A 59 1.48 1.81 3.70
CA THR A 59 0.19 1.89 4.40
C THR A 59 -0.75 0.76 3.98
N LEU A 60 -1.92 0.71 4.63
CA LEU A 60 -3.03 -0.14 4.24
C LEU A 60 -4.20 0.72 3.72
N VAL A 61 -4.78 0.31 2.59
CA VAL A 61 -5.97 0.91 2.01
C VAL A 61 -7.22 0.18 2.48
N ASP A 62 -8.34 0.90 2.55
CA ASP A 62 -9.65 0.43 3.06
C ASP A 62 -9.62 -0.13 4.50
N VAL A 63 -8.53 0.11 5.22
CA VAL A 63 -8.35 -0.27 6.63
C VAL A 63 -8.24 0.98 7.47
N ALA A 64 -8.95 1.01 8.61
CA ALA A 64 -8.82 2.12 9.54
C ALA A 64 -7.48 2.03 10.30
N SER A 65 -6.72 3.13 10.32
CA SER A 65 -5.44 3.23 11.03
C SER A 65 -5.55 2.79 12.49
N ASP A 66 -4.52 2.18 13.07
CA ASP A 66 -4.56 1.74 14.48
C ASP A 66 -4.62 2.91 15.46
N LYS A 67 -4.06 4.05 15.05
CA LYS A 67 -4.09 5.32 15.79
C LYS A 67 -4.21 6.51 14.83
N ALA A 68 -4.54 7.67 15.38
CA ALA A 68 -4.60 8.91 14.61
C ALA A 68 -3.21 9.28 14.06
N PRO A 69 -3.04 9.50 12.74
CA PRO A 69 -1.82 10.07 12.21
C PRO A 69 -1.73 11.56 12.56
N SER A 70 -0.51 12.09 12.48
CA SER A 70 -0.27 13.54 12.58
C SER A 70 -1.10 14.29 11.54
N GLY A 71 -1.71 15.42 11.94
CA GLY A 71 -2.57 16.22 11.07
C GLY A 71 -4.04 15.77 11.03
N ALA A 72 -4.38 14.57 11.50
CA ALA A 72 -5.77 14.09 11.53
C ALA A 72 -6.58 14.55 12.77
N LYS A 73 -6.07 15.53 13.53
CA LYS A 73 -6.75 16.12 14.71
C LYS A 73 -7.31 15.10 15.72
N GLY A 74 -6.63 13.96 15.89
CA GLY A 74 -7.04 12.88 16.78
C GLY A 74 -7.99 11.85 16.17
N HIS A 75 -8.43 12.03 14.92
CA HIS A 75 -9.24 11.06 14.20
C HIS A 75 -8.36 9.95 13.61
N ARG A 76 -8.85 8.71 13.67
CA ARG A 76 -8.29 7.62 12.86
C ARG A 76 -8.62 7.90 11.40
N VAL A 77 -7.86 7.34 10.48
CA VAL A 77 -8.08 7.55 9.04
C VAL A 77 -8.26 6.23 8.32
N VAL A 78 -9.04 6.25 7.24
CA VAL A 78 -9.08 5.20 6.22
C VAL A 78 -8.70 5.85 4.91
N LEU A 79 -7.64 5.39 4.25
CA LEU A 79 -7.37 5.77 2.86
C LEU A 79 -8.12 4.82 1.96
N THR A 80 -9.06 5.32 1.16
CA THR A 80 -9.80 4.44 0.25
C THR A 80 -8.90 3.88 -0.84
N HIS A 81 -9.15 2.64 -1.30
CA HIS A 81 -8.40 2.04 -2.40
C HIS A 81 -8.43 2.94 -3.64
N ALA A 82 -9.61 3.48 -4.00
CA ALA A 82 -9.75 4.38 -5.13
C ALA A 82 -8.89 5.65 -5.01
N ALA A 83 -8.83 6.26 -3.81
CA ALA A 83 -7.98 7.42 -3.58
C ALA A 83 -6.49 7.07 -3.65
N ALA A 84 -6.08 5.95 -3.06
CA ALA A 84 -4.71 5.47 -3.12
C ALA A 84 -4.27 5.17 -4.54
N GLU A 85 -5.12 4.49 -5.31
CA GLU A 85 -4.87 4.12 -6.69
C GLU A 85 -4.71 5.35 -7.59
N ALA A 86 -5.61 6.33 -7.46
CA ALA A 86 -5.51 7.59 -8.19
C ALA A 86 -4.27 8.40 -7.81
N ALA A 87 -3.83 8.31 -6.55
CA ALA A 87 -2.66 9.01 -6.03
C ALA A 87 -1.34 8.25 -6.27
N LEU A 88 -1.37 6.97 -6.65
CA LEU A 88 -0.19 6.12 -6.77
C LEU A 88 0.97 6.76 -7.58
N PRO A 89 0.73 7.44 -8.71
CA PRO A 89 1.80 8.11 -9.47
C PRO A 89 2.53 9.21 -8.69
N SER A 90 1.87 9.85 -7.72
CA SER A 90 2.48 10.93 -6.92
C SER A 90 3.57 10.46 -5.96
N LEU A 91 3.71 9.15 -5.71
CA LEU A 91 4.80 8.61 -4.90
C LEU A 91 6.13 8.54 -5.64
N LEU A 92 6.12 8.44 -6.97
CA LEU A 92 7.34 8.24 -7.74
C LEU A 92 8.22 9.48 -7.70
N GLY A 93 9.49 9.28 -7.33
CA GLY A 93 10.45 10.37 -7.15
C GLY A 93 10.31 11.11 -5.82
N MET A 94 9.33 10.77 -4.97
CA MET A 94 9.22 11.37 -3.65
C MET A 94 10.29 10.86 -2.71
N ALA A 95 10.71 11.75 -1.81
CA ALA A 95 11.76 11.47 -0.85
C ALA A 95 11.25 10.60 0.30
N VAL A 96 12.17 9.79 0.83
CA VAL A 96 11.98 9.08 2.10
C VAL A 96 12.78 9.82 3.16
N ASP A 97 12.17 10.09 4.32
CA ASP A 97 12.84 10.68 5.47
C ASP A 97 12.87 9.78 6.70
N TYR A 98 13.55 10.25 7.72
CA TYR A 98 13.50 9.70 9.06
C TYR A 98 13.72 10.84 10.06
N LYS A 99 13.28 10.62 11.29
CA LYS A 99 13.62 11.49 12.42
C LYS A 99 14.60 10.77 13.33
N ALA A 100 15.56 11.50 13.90
CA ALA A 100 16.39 10.99 14.98
C ALA A 100 15.51 10.41 16.12
N GLY A 101 15.71 9.13 16.46
CA GLY A 101 14.87 8.40 17.42
C GLY A 101 13.76 7.55 16.80
N TRP A 102 13.57 7.60 15.47
CA TRP A 102 12.65 6.75 14.72
C TRP A 102 11.17 6.85 15.16
N ASP A 103 10.78 8.00 15.72
CA ASP A 103 9.46 8.19 16.33
C ASP A 103 8.51 9.10 15.54
N GLY A 104 8.90 9.51 14.34
CA GLY A 104 8.13 10.40 13.50
C GLY A 104 8.82 10.76 12.20
N HIS A 105 8.40 11.90 11.63
CA HIS A 105 8.85 12.44 10.36
C HIS A 105 9.81 13.60 10.59
N ASP A 106 10.76 13.79 9.69
CA ASP A 106 11.52 15.03 9.57
C ASP A 106 11.67 15.37 8.08
N ALA A 107 10.78 16.25 7.60
CA ALA A 107 10.70 16.60 6.19
C ALA A 107 11.99 17.24 5.63
N ARG A 108 12.95 17.64 6.46
CA ARG A 108 14.25 18.16 6.02
C ARG A 108 15.33 17.08 5.98
N GLN A 109 15.15 15.96 6.66
CA GLN A 109 16.10 14.85 6.73
C GLN A 109 15.78 13.78 5.68
N LYS A 110 15.90 14.14 4.40
CA LYS A 110 15.60 13.25 3.27
C LYS A 110 16.78 12.29 3.00
N CYS A 111 16.54 10.99 3.20
CA CYS A 111 17.53 9.92 3.22
C CYS A 111 17.42 8.91 2.08
N GLY A 112 16.42 9.07 1.20
CA GLY A 112 16.22 8.17 0.08
C GLY A 112 15.16 8.66 -0.88
N ILE A 113 14.90 7.85 -1.89
CA ILE A 113 13.95 8.12 -2.97
C ILE A 113 13.10 6.90 -3.27
N ILE A 114 11.81 7.11 -3.51
CA ILE A 114 10.89 6.08 -3.97
C ILE A 114 10.98 5.99 -5.49
N THR A 115 11.24 4.79 -6.01
CA THR A 115 11.33 4.54 -7.46
C THR A 115 10.27 3.55 -7.93
N ALA A 116 9.55 2.88 -7.04
CA ALA A 116 8.42 2.03 -7.40
C ALA A 116 7.33 2.08 -6.32
N ALA A 117 6.09 1.97 -6.77
CA ALA A 117 4.91 1.86 -5.91
C ALA A 117 3.88 0.93 -6.54
N GLU A 118 3.23 0.11 -5.73
CA GLU A 118 2.20 -0.83 -6.17
C GLU A 118 1.12 -1.02 -5.10
N LEU A 119 -0.09 -1.37 -5.54
CA LEU A 119 -1.15 -1.85 -4.66
C LEU A 119 -1.26 -3.38 -4.80
N ASP A 120 -0.97 -4.09 -3.70
CA ASP A 120 -1.15 -5.53 -3.55
C ASP A 120 -2.28 -5.80 -2.56
N GLY A 121 -3.49 -5.95 -3.10
CA GLY A 121 -4.72 -6.03 -2.31
C GLY A 121 -4.89 -4.80 -1.43
N GLN A 122 -4.81 -4.98 -0.11
CA GLN A 122 -4.93 -3.88 0.85
C GLN A 122 -3.60 -3.17 1.13
N LYS A 123 -2.47 -3.65 0.62
CA LYS A 123 -1.15 -3.10 0.94
C LYS A 123 -0.70 -2.14 -0.15
N LEU A 124 -0.39 -0.91 0.24
CA LEU A 124 0.39 -0.01 -0.62
C LEU A 124 1.87 -0.28 -0.34
N MET A 125 2.54 -0.88 -1.31
CA MET A 125 3.95 -1.23 -1.27
C MET A 125 4.79 -0.18 -1.98
N VAL A 126 5.99 0.08 -1.47
CA VAL A 126 6.98 0.96 -2.11
C VAL A 126 8.36 0.32 -2.12
N ALA A 127 9.16 0.68 -3.12
CA ALA A 127 10.56 0.34 -3.20
C ALA A 127 11.38 1.52 -3.73
N GLY A 128 12.68 1.49 -3.49
CA GLY A 128 13.58 2.56 -3.89
C GLY A 128 14.98 2.39 -3.35
N TYR A 129 15.67 3.52 -3.18
CA TYR A 129 17.04 3.55 -2.69
C TYR A 129 17.19 4.50 -1.51
N LEU A 130 17.98 4.07 -0.51
CA LEU A 130 18.54 4.96 0.50
C LEU A 130 19.90 5.48 0.04
N PHE A 131 20.19 6.73 0.41
CA PHE A 131 21.45 7.43 0.21
C PHE A 131 22.48 7.00 1.27
N ALA A 132 22.90 5.74 1.22
CA ALA A 132 23.71 5.11 2.26
C ALA A 132 25.09 5.75 2.51
N ARG A 133 25.69 6.39 1.50
CA ARG A 133 26.96 7.09 1.67
C ARG A 133 26.77 8.40 2.44
N ASP A 134 25.65 9.08 2.21
CA ASP A 134 25.32 10.36 2.84
C ASP A 134 24.78 10.15 4.27
N PHE A 135 24.13 9.00 4.51
CA PHE A 135 23.52 8.61 5.78
C PHE A 135 24.06 7.25 6.28
N PRO A 136 25.37 7.10 6.51
CA PRO A 136 25.99 5.82 6.88
C PRO A 136 25.46 5.26 8.22
N GLU A 137 25.00 6.14 9.10
CA GLU A 137 24.40 5.75 10.36
C GLU A 137 23.06 5.05 10.20
N MET A 138 22.34 5.24 9.08
CA MET A 138 21.07 4.55 8.85
C MET A 138 21.29 3.07 8.63
N GLU A 139 22.26 2.68 7.80
CA GLU A 139 22.58 1.28 7.60
C GLU A 139 23.05 0.65 8.92
N ALA A 140 23.95 1.32 9.64
CA ALA A 140 24.44 0.83 10.92
C ALA A 140 23.35 0.73 11.99
N LYS A 141 22.32 1.61 11.99
CA LYS A 141 21.22 1.51 12.95
C LYS A 141 20.18 0.48 12.53
N ILE A 142 19.81 0.43 11.25
CA ILE A 142 18.88 -0.59 10.73
C ILE A 142 19.47 -2.00 10.84
N GLN A 143 20.79 -2.15 10.69
CA GLN A 143 21.47 -3.46 10.77
C GLN A 143 22.09 -3.74 12.15
N GLY A 144 22.72 -2.75 12.77
CA GLY A 144 23.60 -2.91 13.93
C GLY A 144 22.99 -2.57 15.29
N SER A 145 21.84 -1.87 15.36
CA SER A 145 21.20 -1.59 16.66
C SER A 145 20.32 -2.74 17.17
N GLY A 146 20.34 -3.91 16.53
CA GLY A 146 19.47 -5.03 16.87
C GLY A 146 17.98 -4.74 16.66
N LEU A 147 17.63 -3.61 16.01
CA LEU A 147 16.28 -3.39 15.51
C LEU A 147 16.07 -4.39 14.40
N ALA A 148 15.52 -5.56 14.74
CA ALA A 148 15.09 -6.52 13.73
C ALA A 148 14.26 -5.76 12.70
N SER A 149 14.44 -6.04 11.39
CA SER A 149 13.60 -5.47 10.33
C SER A 149 12.10 -5.53 10.65
N ASN A 150 11.72 -6.48 11.50
CA ASN A 150 10.38 -6.70 12.06
C ASN A 150 9.85 -5.58 12.98
N LEU A 151 10.71 -4.66 13.43
CA LEU A 151 10.37 -3.51 14.27
C LEU A 151 10.23 -2.22 13.46
N MET A 152 10.77 -2.17 12.25
CA MET A 152 10.71 -0.99 11.39
C MET A 152 9.44 -1.01 10.55
N GLY A 153 8.79 0.14 10.46
CA GLY A 153 7.62 0.39 9.64
C GLY A 153 7.84 1.60 8.73
N MET A 154 6.76 2.00 8.06
CA MET A 154 6.73 3.18 7.23
C MET A 154 5.49 4.02 7.54
N SER A 155 5.56 5.29 7.18
CA SER A 155 4.44 6.22 7.18
C SER A 155 4.51 7.05 5.92
N TYR A 156 3.39 7.62 5.51
CA TYR A 156 3.29 8.50 4.34
C TYR A 156 3.03 9.94 4.77
N GLU A 157 3.36 10.88 3.88
CA GLU A 157 3.03 12.30 3.95
C GLU A 157 1.98 12.62 2.89
N LEU A 158 0.95 13.41 3.22
CA LEU A 158 -0.12 13.80 2.29
C LEU A 158 -0.24 15.33 2.17
N ALA A 159 -0.60 15.77 0.98
CA ALA A 159 -1.22 17.06 0.68
C ALA A 159 -2.60 16.86 0.05
N ASP A 160 -3.40 17.94 0.01
CA ASP A 160 -4.70 18.01 -0.68
C ASP A 160 -5.68 16.87 -0.33
N ALA A 161 -5.60 16.38 0.91
CA ALA A 161 -6.44 15.31 1.40
C ALA A 161 -7.90 15.77 1.52
N HIS A 162 -8.82 15.02 0.92
CA HIS A 162 -10.25 15.23 1.04
C HIS A 162 -10.85 14.19 1.97
N VAL A 163 -11.47 14.64 3.05
CA VAL A 163 -12.22 13.82 4.02
C VAL A 163 -13.70 13.87 3.66
N ALA A 164 -14.32 12.70 3.50
CA ALA A 164 -15.74 12.61 3.12
C ALA A 164 -16.69 13.23 4.14
N ASP A 165 -16.45 13.01 5.43
CA ASP A 165 -17.21 13.60 6.54
C ASP A 165 -16.26 14.00 7.68
N MET A 166 -16.14 15.31 7.91
CA MET A 166 -15.30 15.89 8.96
C MET A 166 -15.79 15.60 10.39
N ARG A 167 -17.06 15.18 10.55
CA ARG A 167 -17.66 14.86 11.86
C ARG A 167 -17.48 13.39 12.24
N ALA A 168 -17.06 12.54 11.30
CA ALA A 168 -16.88 11.13 11.54
C ALA A 168 -15.73 10.86 12.54
N GLN A 169 -15.89 9.84 13.38
CA GLN A 169 -14.81 9.42 14.29
C GLN A 169 -13.59 8.88 13.53
N VAL A 170 -13.83 8.27 12.38
CA VAL A 170 -12.81 7.80 11.43
C VAL A 170 -12.97 8.59 10.14
N TRP A 171 -11.93 9.32 9.76
CA TRP A 171 -11.91 10.12 8.54
C TRP A 171 -11.59 9.25 7.32
N THR A 172 -12.57 9.11 6.43
CA THR A 172 -12.40 8.44 5.15
C THR A 172 -11.82 9.41 4.12
N LEU A 173 -10.60 9.15 3.69
CA LEU A 173 -9.89 9.91 2.66
C LEU A 173 -10.27 9.40 1.28
N THR A 174 -10.96 10.24 0.51
CA THR A 174 -11.47 9.95 -0.84
C THR A 174 -10.64 10.61 -1.95
N ARG A 175 -9.71 11.50 -1.58
CA ARG A 175 -8.68 12.05 -2.45
C ARG A 175 -7.45 12.40 -1.60
N ALA A 176 -6.26 12.24 -2.16
CA ALA A 176 -5.02 12.72 -1.56
C ALA A 176 -3.92 12.83 -2.62
N THR A 177 -2.86 13.57 -2.30
CA THR A 177 -1.60 13.59 -3.05
C THR A 177 -0.49 13.16 -2.10
N PHE A 178 0.28 12.12 -2.45
CA PHE A 178 1.45 11.75 -1.66
C PHE A 178 2.59 12.74 -1.91
N THR A 179 3.28 13.14 -0.84
CA THR A 179 4.41 14.09 -0.93
C THR A 179 5.72 13.52 -0.41
N GLY A 180 5.71 12.29 0.11
CA GLY A 180 6.85 11.66 0.75
C GLY A 180 6.46 10.49 1.62
N ALA A 181 7.48 9.89 2.23
CA ALA A 181 7.35 8.83 3.20
C ALA A 181 8.39 8.98 4.31
N ALA A 182 8.13 8.35 5.45
CA ALA A 182 9.04 8.31 6.60
C ALA A 182 9.32 6.87 7.01
N ILE A 183 10.56 6.62 7.43
CA ILE A 183 11.01 5.40 8.10
C ILE A 183 10.97 5.65 9.61
N LEU A 184 10.28 4.76 10.32
CA LEU A 184 10.06 4.89 11.77
C LEU A 184 9.83 3.51 12.39
N LEU A 185 9.81 3.47 13.72
CA LEU A 185 9.38 2.27 14.44
C LEU A 185 7.91 1.98 14.11
N ARG A 186 7.59 0.71 13.83
CA ARG A 186 6.23 0.30 13.45
C ARG A 186 5.17 0.63 14.50
N GLU A 187 5.54 0.64 15.78
CA GLU A 187 4.67 1.05 16.88
C GLU A 187 4.37 2.57 16.87
N LYS A 188 5.26 3.35 16.24
CA LYS A 188 5.13 4.79 16.06
C LYS A 188 4.38 5.14 14.77
N ALA A 189 4.27 4.23 13.81
CA ALA A 189 3.42 4.39 12.63
C ALA A 189 1.91 4.32 12.97
N ALA A 190 1.09 5.04 12.18
CA ALA A 190 -0.36 5.00 12.31
C ALA A 190 -0.95 3.60 12.03
N TYR A 191 -0.25 2.81 11.22
CA TYR A 191 -0.54 1.41 10.93
C TYR A 191 0.63 0.54 11.39
N ARG A 192 0.40 -0.31 12.38
CA ARG A 192 1.42 -1.23 12.96
C ARG A 192 1.78 -2.38 12.02
N SER A 193 0.95 -2.64 11.02
CA SER A 193 1.14 -3.65 9.97
C SER A 193 2.05 -3.18 8.82
N THR A 194 2.52 -1.93 8.86
CA THR A 194 3.55 -1.44 7.94
C THR A 194 4.90 -2.11 8.20
N SER A 195 5.77 -2.08 7.19
CA SER A 195 7.10 -2.68 7.30
C SER A 195 8.12 -1.92 6.47
N PHE A 196 9.37 -1.96 6.88
CA PHE A 196 10.50 -1.43 6.12
C PHE A 196 11.68 -2.40 6.20
N ARG A 197 12.33 -2.65 5.06
CA ARG A 197 13.59 -3.41 5.04
C ARG A 197 14.51 -2.96 3.91
N VAL A 198 15.80 -3.06 4.18
CA VAL A 198 16.85 -2.94 3.16
C VAL A 198 17.02 -4.28 2.44
N LYS A 199 17.11 -4.25 1.11
CA LYS A 199 17.51 -5.40 0.29
C LYS A 199 19.03 -5.44 0.27
N ARG A 200 19.63 -6.54 0.71
CA ARG A 200 21.07 -6.74 0.46
C ARG A 200 21.27 -7.07 -1.02
N PRO A 201 22.21 -6.44 -1.73
CA PRO A 201 22.74 -7.06 -2.93
C PRO A 201 23.34 -8.41 -2.51
N ALA A 202 23.02 -9.48 -3.24
CA ALA A 202 23.68 -10.76 -3.03
C ALA A 202 25.19 -10.51 -3.05
N SER A 203 25.87 -10.86 -1.97
CA SER A 203 27.31 -10.65 -1.83
C SER A 203 28.02 -11.23 -3.05
N ALA A 204 28.60 -10.36 -3.88
CA ALA A 204 29.59 -10.81 -4.85
C ALA A 204 30.67 -11.57 -4.07
N GLY A 205 30.95 -12.78 -4.53
CA GLY A 205 31.66 -13.81 -3.80
C GLY A 205 32.97 -13.37 -3.14
N ARG A 206 33.17 -13.96 -1.97
CA ARG A 206 34.34 -13.97 -1.11
C ARG A 206 35.65 -14.26 -1.89
N ARG A 207 36.63 -13.35 -1.77
CA ARG A 207 38.09 -13.52 -1.84
C ARG A 207 38.70 -14.04 -3.16
N VAL A 208 39.40 -13.14 -3.86
CA VAL A 208 40.59 -13.51 -4.64
C VAL A 208 41.65 -14.02 -3.65
N ALA A 209 41.85 -15.33 -3.61
CA ALA A 209 43.03 -15.90 -2.98
C ALA A 209 44.24 -15.56 -3.86
N VAL A 210 45.11 -14.68 -3.35
CA VAL A 210 46.45 -14.50 -3.92
C VAL A 210 47.28 -15.68 -3.42
N ALA A 211 47.54 -16.64 -4.31
CA ALA A 211 48.54 -17.66 -4.08
C ALA A 211 49.93 -17.00 -4.20
N ARG A 212 50.78 -17.20 -3.19
CA ARG A 212 52.23 -17.10 -3.27
C ARG A 212 52.78 -18.49 -3.03
#